data_AF-C6H2M3-F1
#
_entry.id   AF-C6H2M3-F1
#
_cell.length_a   1.000
_cell.length_b   1.000
_cell.length_c   1.000
_cell.angle_alpha   90.00
_cell.angle_beta   90.00
_cell.angle_gamma   90.00
#
_symmetry.space_group_name_H-M   'P 1'
#
loop_
_entity.id
_entity.type
_entity.pdbx_description
1 polymer ?
#
loop_
_entity_poly.entity_id
_entity_poly.type
_entity_poly.pdbx_seq_one_letter_code
_entity_poly.pdbx_strand_id
1 'polypeptide(L)'
;MTGDGVNDAPSLKAADVGIAMGLAGSDVAKSAADIVLTDDNFASIVNAIEEGRRMFENIQKFILHLLTSNVGEVVLLIVGLGFQDRSGVSVFPLSPLEILWINMLTSSFPAFGLGREKASATVMHRPPHDTKKGVFTWQIITDMIIYGVIMGACTLLTFVIIIYGVGNGVDSLGHDCNRIASDSCDVVFRARATVFAELTWLILISAWEFKHLRNSMFNLDPQRDRTGERFASFPFLCDVWENKFLFWAVVIGFVSVFPAVYIPGLNTKVFKHSGITWEWGLAFGSIFVFVLAVEAWKMVKRRTGWFAEGEDYGGAANLGLRRRWPSHELGLRQGFFTFARTLTKASERSIGRESEMSSVAGKEANGGRKRSTNVHISAPRRVEEGV
;
A
#
# COMPACT_ATOMS: atom_id res chain seq x y z
N MET A 1 20.92 -19.52 -13.73
CA MET A 1 21.75 -20.54 -14.43
C MET A 1 21.31 -21.91 -13.93
N THR A 2 21.30 -22.93 -14.78
CA THR A 2 21.04 -24.34 -14.40
C THR A 2 22.25 -25.19 -14.79
N GLY A 3 22.73 -26.05 -13.90
CA GLY A 3 23.92 -26.87 -14.18
C GLY A 3 24.04 -28.07 -13.25
N ASP A 4 24.98 -28.95 -13.55
CA ASP A 4 25.23 -30.20 -12.82
C ASP A 4 26.74 -30.46 -12.65
N GLY A 5 27.57 -29.93 -13.54
CA GLY A 5 29.02 -30.14 -13.53
C GLY A 5 29.79 -29.17 -12.62
N VAL A 6 31.00 -29.58 -12.24
CA VAL A 6 31.96 -28.71 -11.54
C VAL A 6 32.29 -27.46 -12.37
N ASN A 7 32.26 -27.59 -13.70
CA ASN A 7 32.49 -26.50 -14.65
C ASN A 7 31.37 -25.44 -14.62
N ASP A 8 30.17 -25.79 -14.15
CA ASP A 8 29.04 -24.86 -14.06
C ASP A 8 29.09 -24.03 -12.77
N ALA A 9 29.92 -24.41 -11.78
CA ALA A 9 29.98 -23.76 -10.48
C ALA A 9 30.23 -22.23 -10.56
N PRO A 10 31.16 -21.71 -11.40
CA PRO A 10 31.33 -20.26 -11.53
C PRO A 10 30.08 -19.57 -12.08
N SER A 11 29.39 -20.20 -13.04
CA SER A 11 28.18 -19.64 -13.66
C SER A 11 26.95 -19.74 -12.76
N LEU A 12 26.84 -20.82 -11.97
CA LEU A 12 25.83 -20.96 -10.93
C LEU A 12 25.99 -19.87 -9.88
N LYS A 13 27.23 -19.61 -9.44
CA LYS A 13 27.51 -18.60 -8.43
C LYS A 13 27.34 -17.16 -8.93
N ALA A 14 27.60 -16.91 -10.20
CA ALA A 14 27.47 -15.58 -10.81
C ALA A 14 26.04 -15.23 -11.23
N ALA A 15 25.14 -16.22 -11.36
CA ALA A 15 23.75 -15.97 -11.69
C ALA A 15 22.98 -15.37 -10.52
N ASP A 16 21.92 -14.60 -10.81
CA ASP A 16 21.01 -14.09 -9.78
C ASP A 16 20.36 -15.21 -8.96
N VAL A 17 20.13 -16.36 -9.62
CA VAL A 17 19.72 -17.62 -8.99
C VAL A 17 20.41 -18.78 -9.73
N GLY A 18 21.24 -19.54 -9.02
CA GLY A 18 21.84 -20.80 -9.48
C GLY A 18 20.98 -22.01 -9.09
N ILE A 19 20.71 -22.90 -10.04
CA ILE A 19 19.94 -24.14 -9.82
C ILE A 19 20.81 -25.35 -10.18
N ALA A 20 21.06 -26.24 -9.22
CA ALA A 20 21.83 -27.47 -9.43
C ALA A 20 20.95 -28.73 -9.41
N MET A 21 21.39 -29.76 -10.13
CA MET A 21 20.79 -31.11 -10.08
C MET A 21 21.19 -31.82 -8.77
N GLY A 22 20.25 -32.50 -8.13
CA GLY A 22 20.44 -33.17 -6.84
C GLY A 22 21.04 -34.57 -6.97
N LEU A 23 20.59 -35.36 -7.94
CA LEU A 23 21.09 -36.73 -8.16
C LEU A 23 22.30 -36.73 -9.10
N ALA A 24 22.16 -36.15 -10.29
CA ALA A 24 23.20 -36.09 -11.31
C ALA A 24 24.27 -35.01 -11.05
N GLY A 25 23.97 -34.03 -10.19
CA GLY A 25 24.89 -32.93 -9.93
C GLY A 25 26.11 -33.33 -9.11
N SER A 26 27.25 -32.73 -9.43
CA SER A 26 28.45 -32.77 -8.61
C SER A 26 28.27 -32.00 -7.30
N ASP A 27 28.97 -32.40 -6.24
CA ASP A 27 28.89 -31.71 -4.94
C ASP A 27 29.36 -30.25 -5.02
N VAL A 28 30.28 -29.96 -5.94
CA VAL A 28 30.71 -28.58 -6.21
C VAL A 28 29.58 -27.76 -6.83
N ALA A 29 28.85 -28.31 -7.80
CA ALA A 29 27.69 -27.64 -8.39
C ALA A 29 26.57 -27.40 -7.35
N LYS A 30 26.25 -28.40 -6.53
CA LYS A 30 25.25 -28.28 -5.45
C LYS A 30 25.62 -27.22 -4.42
N SER A 31 26.90 -27.15 -4.05
CA SER A 31 27.40 -26.16 -3.08
C SER A 31 27.47 -24.75 -3.66
N ALA A 32 27.57 -24.62 -4.98
CA ALA A 32 27.63 -23.33 -5.67
C ALA A 32 26.24 -22.74 -5.98
N ALA A 33 25.19 -23.58 -6.03
CA ALA A 33 23.82 -23.19 -6.36
C ALA A 33 23.02 -22.70 -5.14
N ASP A 34 22.00 -21.88 -5.40
CA ASP A 34 21.05 -21.38 -4.38
C ASP A 34 19.87 -22.35 -4.19
N ILE A 35 19.53 -23.11 -5.23
CA ILE A 35 18.45 -24.10 -5.25
C ILE A 35 19.01 -25.44 -5.77
N VAL A 36 18.63 -26.54 -5.13
CA VAL A 36 18.99 -27.90 -5.57
C VAL A 36 17.71 -28.69 -5.88
N LEU A 37 17.62 -29.23 -7.09
CA LEU A 37 16.52 -30.09 -7.52
C LEU A 37 16.76 -31.51 -7.02
N THR A 38 16.20 -31.87 -5.86
CA THR A 38 16.45 -33.17 -5.22
C THR A 38 15.98 -34.37 -6.04
N ASP A 39 15.06 -34.16 -6.99
CA ASP A 39 14.47 -35.16 -7.87
C ASP A 39 14.95 -35.09 -9.32
N ASP A 40 15.89 -34.19 -9.64
CA ASP A 40 16.39 -33.93 -11.00
C ASP A 40 15.29 -33.60 -12.03
N ASN A 41 14.14 -33.11 -11.57
CA ASN A 41 13.02 -32.79 -12.45
C ASN A 41 13.03 -31.31 -12.85
N PHE A 42 13.28 -31.03 -14.13
CA PHE A 42 13.22 -29.66 -14.66
C PHE A 42 11.85 -29.00 -14.50
N ALA A 43 10.75 -29.76 -14.39
CA ALA A 43 9.43 -29.20 -14.13
C ALA A 43 9.35 -28.45 -12.79
N SER A 44 10.17 -28.84 -11.80
CA SER A 44 10.27 -28.16 -10.51
C SER A 44 10.73 -26.71 -10.64
N ILE A 45 11.48 -26.37 -11.70
CA ILE A 45 11.88 -24.97 -11.99
C ILE A 45 10.65 -24.14 -12.36
N VAL A 46 9.74 -24.69 -13.17
CA VAL A 46 8.51 -23.98 -13.56
C VAL A 46 7.62 -23.72 -12.34
N ASN A 47 7.47 -24.72 -11.47
CA ASN A 47 6.74 -24.59 -10.21
C ASN A 47 7.39 -23.55 -9.27
N ALA A 48 8.72 -23.53 -9.20
CA ALA A 48 9.45 -22.54 -8.41
C ALA A 48 9.26 -21.10 -8.95
N ILE A 49 9.22 -20.93 -10.28
CA ILE A 49 8.91 -19.64 -10.90
C ILE A 49 7.48 -19.21 -10.58
N GLU A 50 6.51 -20.12 -10.64
CA GLU A 50 5.11 -19.85 -10.28
C GLU A 50 4.98 -19.39 -8.83
N GLU A 51 5.59 -20.12 -7.89
CA GLU A 51 5.57 -19.78 -6.46
C GLU A 51 6.33 -18.47 -6.18
N GLY A 52 7.46 -18.21 -6.84
CA GLY A 52 8.18 -16.94 -6.72
C GLY A 52 7.34 -15.75 -7.18
N ARG A 53 6.62 -15.90 -8.30
CA ARG A 53 5.68 -14.89 -8.82
C ARG A 53 4.50 -14.67 -7.87
N ARG A 54 3.97 -15.73 -7.26
CA ARG A 54 2.92 -15.67 -6.24
C ARG A 54 3.38 -14.94 -4.99
N MET A 55 4.56 -15.29 -4.47
CA MET A 55 5.14 -14.64 -3.29
C MET A 55 5.33 -13.15 -3.53
N PHE A 56 5.83 -12.74 -4.70
CA PHE A 56 6.00 -11.33 -5.04
C PHE A 56 4.68 -10.55 -5.03
N GLU A 57 3.61 -11.09 -5.62
CA GLU A 57 2.28 -10.46 -5.56
C GLU A 57 1.76 -10.36 -4.13
N ASN A 58 1.92 -11.42 -3.34
CA ASN A 58 1.46 -11.44 -1.97
C ASN A 58 2.23 -10.43 -1.10
N ILE A 59 3.53 -10.24 -1.39
CA ILE A 59 4.36 -9.19 -0.78
C ILE A 59 3.78 -7.80 -1.06
N GLN A 60 3.40 -7.53 -2.31
CA GLN A 60 2.76 -6.26 -2.66
C GLN A 60 1.43 -6.06 -1.93
N LYS A 61 0.60 -7.09 -1.82
CA LYS A 61 -0.71 -7.02 -1.14
C LYS A 61 -0.56 -6.73 0.36
N PHE A 62 0.32 -7.44 1.07
CA PHE A 62 0.46 -7.21 2.51
C PHE A 62 1.18 -5.89 2.82
N ILE A 63 2.15 -5.46 1.98
CA ILE A 63 2.79 -4.14 2.13
C ILE A 63 1.76 -3.03 1.93
N LEU A 64 0.92 -3.15 0.90
CA LEU A 64 -0.18 -2.21 0.69
C LEU A 64 -1.08 -2.15 1.93
N HIS A 65 -1.45 -3.29 2.50
CA HIS A 65 -2.26 -3.34 3.72
C HIS A 65 -1.62 -2.60 4.90
N LEU A 66 -0.38 -2.96 5.27
CA LEU A 66 0.32 -2.37 6.42
C LEU A 66 0.62 -0.88 6.25
N LEU A 67 0.99 -0.45 5.05
CA LEU A 67 1.30 0.96 4.84
C LEU A 67 0.05 1.81 4.71
N THR A 68 -1.05 1.27 4.16
CA THR A 68 -2.32 1.98 4.10
C THR A 68 -2.87 2.28 5.50
N SER A 69 -2.81 1.31 6.42
CA SER A 69 -3.23 1.53 7.81
C SER A 69 -2.40 2.64 8.46
N ASN A 70 -1.07 2.61 8.26
CA ASN A 70 -0.18 3.64 8.79
C ASN A 70 -0.48 5.03 8.22
N VAL A 71 -0.79 5.14 6.92
CA VAL A 71 -1.20 6.42 6.31
C VAL A 71 -2.51 6.90 6.93
N GLY A 72 -3.49 6.02 7.14
CA GLY A 72 -4.75 6.37 7.81
C GLY A 72 -4.56 6.90 9.23
N GLU A 73 -3.74 6.21 10.03
CA GLU A 73 -3.37 6.66 11.38
C GLU A 73 -2.67 8.02 11.37
N VAL A 74 -1.71 8.21 10.47
CA VAL A 74 -0.97 9.49 10.35
C VAL A 74 -1.90 10.63 9.96
N VAL A 75 -2.81 10.41 9.00
CA VAL A 75 -3.80 11.42 8.59
C VAL A 75 -4.70 11.80 9.78
N LEU A 76 -5.23 10.81 10.49
CA LEU A 76 -6.07 11.03 11.67
C LEU A 76 -5.34 11.81 12.76
N LEU A 77 -4.09 11.45 13.07
CA LEU A 77 -3.33 12.08 14.14
C LEU A 77 -2.86 13.49 13.79
N ILE A 78 -2.35 13.72 12.57
CA ILE A 78 -1.90 15.05 12.14
C ILE A 78 -3.05 16.03 12.13
N VAL A 79 -4.20 15.65 11.53
CA VAL A 79 -5.38 16.51 11.54
C VAL A 79 -5.97 16.61 12.95
N GLY A 80 -5.84 15.53 13.73
CA GLY A 80 -6.19 15.45 15.14
C GLY A 80 -5.53 16.52 16.02
N LEU A 81 -4.31 16.95 15.70
CA LEU A 81 -3.61 18.02 16.44
C LEU A 81 -4.35 19.36 16.42
N GLY A 82 -5.22 19.58 15.42
CA GLY A 82 -6.06 20.77 15.31
C GLY A 82 -7.16 20.86 16.37
N PHE A 83 -7.52 19.75 17.02
CA PHE A 83 -8.53 19.75 18.09
C PHE A 83 -7.86 20.09 19.42
N GLN A 84 -7.90 21.37 19.77
CA GLN A 84 -7.33 21.91 21.00
C GLN A 84 -8.41 22.16 22.04
N ASP A 85 -8.14 21.76 23.28
CA ASP A 85 -8.92 22.19 24.45
C ASP A 85 -8.68 23.69 24.74
N ARG A 86 -9.48 24.28 25.62
CA ARG A 86 -9.40 25.67 26.11
C ARG A 86 -8.01 26.05 26.65
N SER A 87 -7.23 25.09 27.13
CA SER A 87 -5.85 25.31 27.58
C SER A 87 -4.82 25.30 26.44
N GLY A 88 -5.25 25.17 25.18
CA GLY A 88 -4.38 25.10 24.00
C GLY A 88 -3.67 23.76 23.83
N VAL A 89 -4.11 22.72 24.56
CA VAL A 89 -3.55 21.36 24.48
C VAL A 89 -4.35 20.53 23.49
N SER A 90 -3.68 19.91 22.52
CA SER A 90 -4.33 19.04 21.53
C SER A 90 -4.87 17.76 22.17
N VAL A 91 -6.10 17.40 21.85
CA VAL A 91 -6.74 16.14 22.29
C VAL A 91 -6.53 15.08 21.21
N PHE A 92 -5.88 13.98 21.58
CA PHE A 92 -5.60 12.92 20.61
C PHE A 92 -6.84 12.07 20.32
N PRO A 93 -7.20 11.84 19.04
CA PRO A 93 -8.30 10.95 18.66
C PRO A 93 -8.05 9.47 18.98
N LEU A 94 -6.78 9.08 19.12
CA LEU A 94 -6.35 7.75 19.52
C LEU A 94 -5.23 7.86 20.56
N SER A 95 -5.21 6.92 21.51
CA SER A 95 -4.11 6.80 22.46
C SER A 95 -2.91 6.09 21.84
N PRO A 96 -1.67 6.37 22.31
CA PRO A 96 -0.48 5.64 21.84
C PRO A 96 -0.57 4.12 22.01
N LEU A 97 -1.27 3.66 23.06
CA LEU A 97 -1.44 2.25 23.34
C LEU A 97 -2.44 1.58 22.38
N GLU A 98 -3.48 2.31 21.95
CA GLU A 98 -4.39 1.86 20.89
C GLU A 98 -3.64 1.71 19.56
N ILE A 99 -2.79 2.67 19.21
CA ILE A 99 -1.97 2.62 17.99
C ILE A 99 -1.01 1.41 18.02
N LEU A 100 -0.37 1.16 19.16
CA LEU A 100 0.49 -0.02 19.33
C LEU A 100 -0.31 -1.32 19.23
N TRP A 101 -1.52 -1.36 19.79
CA TRP A 101 -2.41 -2.52 19.69
C TRP A 101 -2.81 -2.80 18.24
N ILE A 102 -3.20 -1.76 17.50
CA ILE A 102 -3.57 -1.87 16.09
C ILE A 102 -2.39 -2.39 15.28
N ASN A 103 -1.22 -1.75 15.39
CA ASN A 103 -0.06 -2.11 14.58
C ASN A 103 0.54 -3.47 14.94
N MET A 104 0.66 -3.80 16.23
CA MET A 104 1.32 -5.03 16.65
C MET A 104 0.41 -6.24 16.58
N LEU A 105 -0.84 -6.12 17.07
CA LEU A 105 -1.74 -7.25 17.21
C LEU A 105 -2.74 -7.33 16.07
N THR A 106 -3.42 -6.23 15.74
CA THR A 106 -4.52 -6.28 14.77
C THR A 106 -4.02 -6.47 13.35
N SER A 107 -3.10 -5.61 12.88
CA SER A 107 -2.65 -5.57 11.48
C SER A 107 -1.72 -6.73 11.09
N SER A 108 -0.99 -7.30 12.05
CA SER A 108 -0.02 -8.37 11.80
C SER A 108 -0.68 -9.64 11.25
N PHE A 109 -1.77 -10.12 11.86
CA PHE A 109 -2.39 -11.38 11.44
C PHE A 109 -3.00 -11.33 10.03
N PRO A 110 -3.76 -10.30 9.64
CA PRO A 110 -4.22 -10.16 8.27
C PRO A 110 -3.08 -10.00 7.27
N ALA A 111 -1.99 -9.31 7.62
CA ALA A 111 -0.80 -9.22 6.76
C ALA A 111 -0.17 -10.60 6.51
N PHE A 112 -0.02 -11.43 7.55
CA PHE A 112 0.41 -12.83 7.38
C PHE A 112 -0.57 -13.63 6.52
N GLY A 113 -1.88 -13.40 6.67
CA GLY A 113 -2.92 -14.03 5.87
C GLY A 113 -2.80 -13.70 4.39
N LEU A 114 -2.59 -12.43 4.06
CA LEU A 114 -2.34 -11.96 2.69
C LEU A 114 -1.07 -12.58 2.09
N GLY A 115 -0.04 -12.83 2.90
CA GLY A 115 1.16 -13.56 2.50
C GLY A 115 0.89 -14.98 1.98
N ARG A 116 -0.19 -15.62 2.46
CA ARG A 116 -0.56 -17.01 2.14
C ARG A 116 -1.63 -17.13 1.04
N GLU A 117 -1.99 -16.03 0.39
CA GLU A 117 -3.00 -16.05 -0.66
C GLU A 117 -2.57 -16.94 -1.83
N LYS A 118 -3.52 -17.58 -2.53
CA LYS A 118 -3.21 -18.41 -3.69
C LYS A 118 -2.74 -17.57 -4.87
N ALA A 119 -1.99 -18.20 -5.77
CA ALA A 119 -1.62 -17.56 -7.03
C ALA A 119 -2.86 -17.26 -7.86
N SER A 120 -2.84 -16.13 -8.58
CA SER A 120 -3.85 -15.85 -9.61
C SER A 120 -3.73 -16.86 -10.75
N ALA A 121 -4.85 -17.26 -11.36
CA ALA A 121 -4.86 -18.18 -12.50
C ALA A 121 -4.02 -17.67 -13.69
N THR A 122 -3.83 -16.36 -13.81
CA THR A 122 -3.07 -15.73 -14.89
C THR A 122 -1.59 -15.48 -14.54
N VAL A 123 -1.10 -15.97 -13.40
CA VAL A 123 0.25 -15.66 -12.88
C VAL A 123 1.38 -16.09 -13.83
N MET A 124 1.19 -17.17 -14.59
CA MET A 124 2.15 -17.71 -15.55
C MET A 124 2.01 -17.11 -16.95
N HIS A 125 0.85 -16.54 -17.28
CA HIS A 125 0.59 -15.94 -18.59
C HIS A 125 1.12 -14.51 -18.74
N ARG A 126 1.42 -13.84 -17.63
CA ARG A 126 2.04 -12.51 -17.62
C ARG A 126 3.55 -12.56 -17.90
N PRO A 127 4.12 -11.52 -18.53
CA PRO A 127 5.56 -11.39 -18.67
C PRO A 127 6.25 -11.25 -17.29
N PRO A 128 7.57 -11.52 -17.20
CA PRO A 128 8.33 -11.28 -15.98
C PRO A 128 8.26 -9.82 -15.54
N HIS A 129 8.20 -9.60 -14.22
CA HIS A 129 8.20 -8.25 -13.64
C HIS A 129 9.53 -7.54 -13.90
N ASP A 130 9.46 -6.24 -14.18
CA ASP A 130 10.66 -5.41 -14.36
C ASP A 130 11.32 -5.15 -13.01
N THR A 131 12.55 -5.62 -12.85
CA THR A 131 13.34 -5.47 -11.63
C THR A 131 13.57 -4.02 -11.24
N LYS A 132 13.51 -3.07 -12.19
CA LYS A 132 13.68 -1.63 -11.92
C LYS A 132 12.50 -0.99 -11.21
N LYS A 133 11.29 -1.53 -11.37
CA LYS A 133 10.08 -0.98 -10.75
C LYS A 133 9.97 -1.37 -9.27
N GLY A 134 10.66 -2.44 -8.86
CA GLY A 134 10.64 -2.96 -7.49
C GLY A 134 9.22 -3.32 -7.03
N VAL A 135 9.03 -3.36 -5.72
CA VAL A 135 7.75 -3.67 -5.07
C VAL A 135 6.81 -2.46 -5.08
N PHE A 136 7.35 -1.24 -4.91
CA PHE A 136 6.61 0.01 -4.85
C PHE A 136 6.31 0.57 -6.24
N THR A 137 5.40 -0.09 -6.95
CA THR A 137 4.88 0.46 -8.21
C THR A 137 4.10 1.74 -7.93
N TRP A 138 4.04 2.64 -8.91
CA TRP A 138 3.27 3.88 -8.75
C TRP A 138 1.78 3.63 -8.46
N GLN A 139 1.24 2.50 -8.94
CA GLN A 139 -0.10 2.04 -8.60
C GLN A 139 -0.24 1.77 -7.10
N ILE A 140 0.69 1.01 -6.50
CA ILE A 140 0.66 0.69 -5.07
C ILE A 140 0.81 1.96 -4.23
N ILE A 141 1.71 2.88 -4.62
CA ILE A 141 1.88 4.15 -3.92
C ILE A 141 0.59 4.98 -3.97
N THR A 142 -0.04 5.07 -5.15
CA THR A 142 -1.30 5.83 -5.32
C THR A 142 -2.44 5.20 -4.53
N ASP A 143 -2.58 3.87 -4.60
CA ASP A 143 -3.58 3.11 -3.86
C ASP A 143 -3.39 3.27 -2.33
N MET A 144 -2.15 3.17 -1.85
CA MET A 144 -1.78 3.37 -0.45
C MET A 144 -2.20 4.74 0.07
N ILE A 145 -1.91 5.81 -0.67
CA ILE A 145 -2.28 7.17 -0.25
C ILE A 145 -3.80 7.36 -0.28
N ILE A 146 -4.48 6.91 -1.33
CA ILE A 146 -5.92 7.12 -1.47
C ILE A 146 -6.70 6.33 -0.42
N TYR A 147 -6.41 5.04 -0.27
CA TYR A 147 -7.09 4.22 0.74
C TYR A 147 -6.79 4.70 2.16
N GLY A 148 -5.55 5.13 2.43
CA GLY A 148 -5.15 5.64 3.73
C GLY A 148 -5.86 6.96 4.06
N VAL A 149 -5.94 7.89 3.10
CA VAL A 149 -6.67 9.14 3.27
C VAL A 149 -8.17 8.89 3.47
N ILE A 150 -8.78 7.95 2.75
CA ILE A 150 -10.19 7.59 2.97
C ILE A 150 -10.39 7.05 4.40
N MET A 151 -9.53 6.13 4.83
CA MET A 151 -9.58 5.53 6.18
C MET A 151 -9.41 6.59 7.28
N GLY A 152 -8.40 7.45 7.15
CA GLY A 152 -8.17 8.57 8.05
C GLY A 152 -9.31 9.60 8.04
N ALA A 153 -9.92 9.86 6.89
CA ALA A 153 -11.05 10.78 6.78
C ALA A 153 -12.34 10.23 7.41
N CYS A 154 -12.63 8.94 7.25
CA CYS A 154 -13.79 8.29 7.90
C CYS A 154 -13.68 8.36 9.43
N THR A 155 -12.54 7.93 9.96
CA THR A 155 -12.28 7.94 11.41
C THR A 155 -12.25 9.35 11.99
N LEU A 156 -11.66 10.31 11.27
CA LEU A 156 -11.68 11.71 11.65
C LEU A 156 -13.11 12.28 11.66
N LEU A 157 -13.92 11.95 10.64
CA LEU A 157 -15.31 12.39 10.56
C LEU A 157 -16.12 11.86 11.74
N THR A 158 -15.96 10.59 12.11
CA THR A 158 -16.59 10.01 13.30
C THR A 158 -16.19 10.75 14.57
N PHE A 159 -14.91 11.05 14.74
CA PHE A 159 -14.43 11.85 15.88
C PHE A 159 -15.12 13.22 15.94
N VAL A 160 -15.18 13.92 14.80
CA VAL A 160 -15.85 15.23 14.68
C VAL A 160 -17.35 15.14 14.98
N ILE A 161 -18.04 14.12 14.47
CA ILE A 161 -19.48 13.92 14.70
C ILE A 161 -19.77 13.73 16.19
N ILE A 162 -18.95 12.97 16.91
CA ILE A 162 -19.17 12.74 18.35
C ILE A 162 -18.90 14.02 19.14
N ILE A 163 -17.79 14.70 18.88
CA ILE A 163 -17.37 15.89 19.63
C ILE A 163 -18.27 17.10 19.35
N TYR A 164 -18.64 17.35 18.09
CA TYR A 164 -19.40 18.54 17.69
C TYR A 164 -20.89 18.29 17.44
N GLY A 165 -21.28 17.06 17.13
CA GLY A 165 -22.68 16.71 16.89
C GLY A 165 -23.43 16.36 18.16
N VAL A 166 -22.82 15.56 19.04
CA VAL A 166 -23.42 15.16 20.33
C VAL A 166 -22.87 15.96 21.49
N GLY A 167 -21.57 16.29 21.47
CA GLY A 167 -20.98 17.26 22.37
C GLY A 167 -21.29 18.71 21.98
N ASN A 168 -20.98 19.64 22.89
CA ASN A 168 -21.10 21.08 22.66
C ASN A 168 -19.83 21.65 21.98
N GLY A 169 -19.22 20.90 21.06
CA GLY A 169 -17.99 21.28 20.37
C GLY A 169 -16.82 21.44 21.33
N VAL A 170 -16.19 22.62 21.33
CA VAL A 170 -14.97 22.90 22.12
C VAL A 170 -15.17 22.65 23.62
N ASP A 171 -16.38 22.89 24.13
CA ASP A 171 -16.69 22.74 25.56
C ASP A 171 -16.69 21.29 26.03
N SER A 172 -16.90 20.35 25.11
CA SER A 172 -16.86 18.91 25.39
C SER A 172 -15.48 18.26 25.23
N LEU A 173 -14.43 19.01 24.84
CA LEU A 173 -13.07 18.46 24.79
C LEU A 173 -12.48 18.23 26.18
N GLY A 174 -12.98 18.91 27.22
CA GLY A 174 -12.55 18.75 28.61
C GLY A 174 -11.08 19.12 28.85
N HIS A 175 -10.64 19.16 30.11
CA HIS A 175 -9.29 19.63 30.46
C HIS A 175 -8.29 18.47 30.65
N ASP A 176 -7.20 18.47 29.86
CA ASP A 176 -6.11 17.48 29.91
C ASP A 176 -6.56 16.00 29.86
N CYS A 177 -7.56 15.72 29.03
CA CYS A 177 -8.14 14.39 28.82
C CYS A 177 -7.16 13.37 28.22
N ASN A 178 -5.93 13.76 27.88
CA ASN A 178 -4.88 12.84 27.45
C ASN A 178 -4.24 12.10 28.63
N ARG A 179 -4.29 12.66 29.85
CA ARG A 179 -3.56 12.13 31.01
C ARG A 179 -4.49 11.68 32.12
N ILE A 180 -5.53 12.46 32.40
CA ILE A 180 -6.42 12.26 33.55
C ILE A 180 -7.79 11.82 33.03
N ALA A 181 -8.36 10.80 33.66
CA ALA A 181 -9.75 10.43 33.45
C ALA A 181 -10.61 11.25 34.43
N SER A 182 -11.43 12.14 33.90
CA SER A 182 -12.39 12.96 34.65
C SER A 182 -13.75 12.92 33.95
N ASP A 183 -14.82 13.29 34.67
CA ASP A 183 -16.18 13.27 34.13
C ASP A 183 -16.37 14.23 32.95
N SER A 184 -15.56 15.30 32.86
CA SER A 184 -15.56 16.22 31.72
C SER A 184 -14.94 15.63 30.45
N CYS A 185 -14.19 14.53 30.57
CA CYS A 185 -13.54 13.85 29.46
C CYS A 185 -14.36 12.70 28.87
N ASP A 186 -15.56 12.43 29.38
CA ASP A 186 -16.34 11.26 28.96
C ASP A 186 -16.61 11.25 27.45
N VAL A 187 -16.98 12.40 26.87
CA VAL A 187 -17.24 12.52 25.43
C VAL A 187 -16.00 12.21 24.60
N VAL A 188 -14.82 12.68 25.02
CA VAL A 188 -13.54 12.38 24.36
C VAL A 188 -13.20 10.91 24.48
N PHE A 189 -13.43 10.31 25.63
CA PHE A 189 -13.16 8.89 25.87
C PHE A 189 -14.08 7.99 25.03
N ARG A 190 -15.36 8.36 24.87
CA ARG A 190 -16.29 7.69 23.96
C ARG A 190 -15.89 7.87 22.49
N ALA A 191 -15.46 9.08 22.11
CA ALA A 191 -14.98 9.35 20.76
C ALA A 191 -13.74 8.51 20.42
N ARG A 192 -12.76 8.42 21.34
CA ARG A 192 -11.58 7.55 21.19
C ARG A 192 -11.96 6.09 21.01
N ALA A 193 -12.85 5.57 21.87
CA ALA A 193 -13.31 4.19 21.76
C ALA A 193 -13.98 3.90 20.42
N THR A 194 -14.78 4.84 19.93
CA THR A 194 -15.46 4.69 18.63
C THR A 194 -14.45 4.71 17.50
N VAL A 195 -13.51 5.65 17.51
CA VAL A 195 -12.45 5.77 16.49
C VAL A 195 -11.53 4.56 16.50
N PHE A 196 -11.18 4.04 17.68
CA PHE A 196 -10.42 2.80 17.84
C PHE A 196 -11.16 1.60 17.25
N ALA A 197 -12.43 1.41 17.62
CA ALA A 197 -13.26 0.33 17.11
C ALA A 197 -13.42 0.41 15.59
N GLU A 198 -13.76 1.59 15.08
CA GLU A 198 -13.89 1.89 13.68
C GLU A 198 -12.61 1.60 12.91
N LEU A 199 -11.48 2.22 13.31
CA LEU A 199 -10.21 2.08 12.60
C LEU A 199 -9.78 0.61 12.56
N THR A 200 -9.91 -0.10 13.68
CA THR A 200 -9.62 -1.53 13.78
C THR A 200 -10.44 -2.32 12.75
N TRP A 201 -11.75 -2.06 12.64
CA TRP A 201 -12.59 -2.73 11.67
C TRP A 201 -12.30 -2.34 10.22
N LEU A 202 -12.03 -1.07 9.94
CA LEU A 202 -11.64 -0.62 8.59
C LEU A 202 -10.35 -1.31 8.13
N ILE A 203 -9.37 -1.43 9.03
CA ILE A 203 -8.12 -2.16 8.76
C ILE A 203 -8.45 -3.62 8.46
N LEU A 204 -9.19 -4.32 9.33
CA LEU A 204 -9.50 -5.73 9.13
C LEU A 204 -10.26 -6.00 7.82
N ILE A 205 -11.24 -5.16 7.48
CA ILE A 205 -11.99 -5.26 6.22
C ILE A 205 -11.09 -4.94 5.02
N SER A 206 -10.16 -3.98 5.15
CA SER A 206 -9.21 -3.65 4.09
C SER A 206 -8.35 -4.85 3.67
N ALA A 207 -8.11 -5.81 4.57
CA ALA A 207 -7.36 -7.03 4.24
C ALA A 207 -8.11 -7.90 3.22
N TRP A 208 -9.45 -7.93 3.26
CA TRP A 208 -10.23 -8.61 2.22
C TRP A 208 -10.30 -7.81 0.93
N GLU A 209 -10.40 -6.49 1.03
CA GLU A 209 -10.36 -5.58 -0.13
C GLU A 209 -9.05 -5.70 -0.91
N PHE A 210 -7.91 -5.85 -0.22
CA PHE A 210 -6.59 -5.86 -0.85
C PHE A 210 -6.14 -7.22 -1.37
N LYS A 211 -6.99 -8.25 -1.30
CA LYS A 211 -6.72 -9.54 -1.96
C LYS A 211 -6.47 -9.38 -3.46
N HIS A 212 -7.03 -8.34 -4.08
CA HIS A 212 -6.74 -7.96 -5.46
C HIS A 212 -6.67 -6.43 -5.63
N LEU A 213 -5.64 -5.94 -6.34
CA LEU A 213 -5.39 -4.50 -6.51
C LEU A 213 -6.42 -3.78 -7.41
N ARG A 214 -6.91 -4.47 -8.46
CA ARG A 214 -7.89 -3.93 -9.44
C ARG A 214 -9.29 -4.54 -9.37
N ASN A 215 -9.42 -5.85 -9.12
CA ASN A 215 -10.72 -6.51 -9.12
C ASN A 215 -11.52 -6.15 -7.87
N SER A 216 -12.83 -6.23 -8.02
CA SER A 216 -13.75 -5.96 -6.93
C SER A 216 -13.67 -7.08 -5.90
N MET A 217 -13.82 -6.76 -4.61
CA MET A 217 -13.94 -7.75 -3.55
C MET A 217 -15.12 -8.72 -3.79
N PHE A 218 -16.18 -8.25 -4.47
CA PHE A 218 -17.37 -9.06 -4.79
C PHE A 218 -17.19 -9.99 -6.00
N ASN A 219 -16.13 -9.81 -6.79
CA ASN A 219 -15.79 -10.72 -7.89
C ASN A 219 -14.29 -10.70 -8.13
N LEU A 220 -13.58 -11.51 -7.33
CA LEU A 220 -12.13 -11.45 -7.22
C LEU A 220 -11.43 -12.07 -8.45
N ASP A 221 -11.96 -13.21 -8.93
CA ASP A 221 -11.52 -13.88 -10.15
C ASP A 221 -12.71 -14.12 -11.10
N PRO A 222 -12.86 -13.30 -12.15
CA PRO A 222 -13.93 -13.47 -13.13
C PRO A 222 -13.76 -14.71 -14.04
N GLN A 223 -12.56 -15.29 -14.13
CA GLN A 223 -12.25 -16.38 -15.06
C GLN A 223 -12.25 -17.76 -14.39
N ARG A 224 -12.41 -17.81 -13.07
CA ARG A 224 -12.48 -19.07 -12.32
C ARG A 224 -13.80 -19.78 -12.55
N ASP A 225 -13.74 -21.05 -12.93
CA ASP A 225 -14.90 -21.93 -12.98
C ASP A 225 -15.38 -22.26 -11.56
N ARG A 226 -16.64 -21.94 -11.26
CA ARG A 226 -17.27 -22.09 -9.94
C ARG A 226 -18.30 -23.22 -9.88
N THR A 227 -18.45 -24.00 -10.96
CA THR A 227 -19.51 -25.03 -11.10
C THR A 227 -19.48 -26.15 -10.05
N GLY A 228 -18.41 -26.29 -9.26
CA GLY A 228 -18.28 -27.30 -8.19
C GLY A 228 -18.24 -26.77 -6.75
N GLU A 229 -18.36 -25.46 -6.51
CA GLU A 229 -18.13 -24.89 -5.17
C GLU A 229 -19.39 -24.71 -4.31
N ARG A 230 -19.22 -24.89 -2.99
CA ARG A 230 -20.30 -24.92 -1.98
C ARG A 230 -21.13 -23.63 -1.90
N PHE A 231 -20.56 -22.49 -2.30
CA PHE A 231 -21.23 -21.19 -2.34
C PHE A 231 -21.17 -20.53 -3.73
N ALA A 232 -21.40 -21.32 -4.80
CA ALA A 232 -21.39 -20.80 -6.17
C ALA A 232 -22.34 -19.58 -6.38
N SER A 233 -23.43 -19.49 -5.62
CA SER A 233 -24.37 -18.35 -5.66
C SER A 233 -23.82 -17.04 -5.04
N PHE A 234 -22.79 -17.11 -4.21
CA PHE A 234 -22.17 -15.95 -3.53
C PHE A 234 -20.64 -15.96 -3.69
N PRO A 235 -20.12 -15.41 -4.82
CA PRO A 235 -18.69 -15.34 -5.12
C PRO A 235 -17.81 -14.86 -3.97
N PHE A 236 -18.25 -13.79 -3.30
CA PHE A 236 -17.55 -13.18 -2.18
C PHE A 236 -17.26 -14.17 -1.03
N LEU A 237 -18.24 -14.99 -0.65
CA LEU A 237 -18.09 -15.91 0.49
C LEU A 237 -17.14 -17.06 0.15
N CYS A 238 -17.18 -17.57 -1.08
CA CYS A 238 -16.20 -18.53 -1.59
C CYS A 238 -14.79 -17.94 -1.53
N ASP A 239 -14.62 -16.76 -2.12
CA ASP A 239 -13.31 -16.12 -2.29
C ASP A 239 -12.68 -15.76 -0.94
N VAL A 240 -13.47 -15.30 0.04
CA VAL A 240 -12.97 -14.99 1.39
C VAL A 240 -12.66 -16.28 2.19
N TRP A 241 -13.49 -17.31 2.09
CA TRP A 241 -13.32 -18.56 2.84
C TRP A 241 -12.14 -19.42 2.36
N GLU A 242 -11.71 -19.24 1.11
CA GLU A 242 -10.59 -19.96 0.54
C GLU A 242 -9.31 -19.81 1.37
N ASN A 243 -9.06 -18.60 1.88
CA ASN A 243 -7.99 -18.33 2.83
C ASN A 243 -8.54 -18.35 4.26
N LYS A 244 -8.70 -19.57 4.80
CA LYS A 244 -9.23 -19.79 6.16
C LYS A 244 -8.44 -19.03 7.23
N PHE A 245 -7.12 -18.90 7.07
CA PHE A 245 -6.30 -18.18 8.04
C PHE A 245 -6.65 -16.69 8.04
N LEU A 246 -6.70 -16.05 6.86
CA LEU A 246 -7.09 -14.65 6.73
C LEU A 246 -8.51 -14.41 7.25
N PHE A 247 -9.45 -15.31 6.94
CA PHE A 247 -10.82 -15.23 7.43
C PHE A 247 -10.89 -15.22 8.97
N TRP A 248 -10.27 -16.20 9.62
CA TRP A 248 -10.28 -16.28 11.08
C TRP A 248 -9.49 -15.16 11.74
N ALA A 249 -8.38 -14.70 11.14
CA ALA A 249 -7.65 -13.53 11.62
C ALA A 249 -8.55 -12.28 11.64
N VAL A 250 -9.32 -12.05 10.56
CA VAL A 250 -10.26 -10.93 10.49
C VAL A 250 -11.40 -11.09 11.50
N VAL A 251 -12.01 -12.27 11.61
CA VAL A 251 -13.12 -12.52 12.56
C VAL A 251 -12.67 -12.36 14.01
N ILE A 252 -11.51 -12.95 14.38
CA ILE A 252 -10.97 -12.82 15.74
C ILE A 252 -10.60 -11.37 16.03
N GLY A 253 -9.96 -10.67 15.09
CA GLY A 253 -9.66 -9.25 15.23
C GLY A 253 -10.92 -8.42 15.41
N PHE A 254 -11.98 -8.70 14.64
CA PHE A 254 -13.25 -8.00 14.71
C PHE A 254 -13.90 -8.15 16.09
N VAL A 255 -13.94 -9.39 16.59
CA VAL A 255 -14.47 -9.72 17.91
C VAL A 255 -13.59 -9.15 19.03
N SER A 256 -12.28 -9.01 18.82
CA SER A 256 -11.35 -8.49 19.84
C SER A 256 -11.61 -7.04 20.26
N VAL A 257 -12.34 -6.27 19.46
CA VAL A 257 -12.73 -4.89 19.79
C VAL A 257 -13.69 -4.83 20.98
N PHE A 258 -14.66 -5.76 21.07
CA PHE A 258 -15.62 -5.77 22.17
C PHE A 258 -14.98 -5.91 23.56
N PRO A 259 -14.09 -6.90 23.83
CA PRO A 259 -13.40 -6.98 25.10
C PRO A 259 -12.46 -5.78 25.31
N ALA A 260 -11.80 -5.26 24.27
CA ALA A 260 -10.94 -4.08 24.39
C ALA A 260 -11.71 -2.82 24.86
N VAL A 261 -12.97 -2.68 24.44
CA VAL A 261 -13.84 -1.56 24.81
C VAL A 261 -14.58 -1.79 26.13
N TYR A 262 -14.97 -3.02 26.51
CA TYR A 262 -15.82 -3.22 27.70
C TYR A 262 -15.11 -3.82 28.92
N ILE A 263 -13.88 -4.34 28.79
CA ILE A 263 -13.17 -4.88 29.95
C ILE A 263 -12.74 -3.74 30.89
N PRO A 264 -13.18 -3.73 32.15
CA PRO A 264 -12.81 -2.70 33.11
C PRO A 264 -11.31 -2.76 33.42
N GLY A 265 -10.67 -1.60 33.52
CA GLY A 265 -9.22 -1.49 33.68
C GLY A 265 -8.46 -1.46 32.36
N LEU A 266 -8.79 -2.34 31.41
CA LEU A 266 -8.22 -2.27 30.05
C LEU A 266 -8.71 -1.01 29.32
N ASN A 267 -10.01 -0.76 29.38
CA ASN A 267 -10.64 0.41 28.79
C ASN A 267 -10.07 1.73 29.37
N THR A 268 -10.31 2.00 30.65
CA THR A 268 -10.00 3.32 31.22
C THR A 268 -8.53 3.57 31.58
N LYS A 269 -7.76 2.56 32.02
CA LYS A 269 -6.37 2.75 32.48
C LYS A 269 -5.34 2.56 31.37
N VAL A 270 -5.56 1.59 30.49
CA VAL A 270 -4.61 1.26 29.41
C VAL A 270 -4.94 2.08 28.18
N PHE A 271 -6.13 1.91 27.61
CA PHE A 271 -6.49 2.56 26.35
C PHE A 271 -6.99 4.00 26.49
N LYS A 272 -7.39 4.42 27.70
CA LYS A 272 -7.88 5.78 27.99
C LYS A 272 -9.11 6.14 27.13
N HIS A 273 -10.02 5.19 27.02
CA HIS A 273 -11.31 5.33 26.36
C HIS A 273 -12.43 4.90 27.31
N SER A 274 -13.70 4.98 26.89
CA SER A 274 -14.86 4.54 27.68
C SER A 274 -15.85 3.75 26.82
N GLY A 275 -16.76 3.03 27.47
CA GLY A 275 -17.72 2.17 26.77
C GLY A 275 -18.64 2.96 25.85
N ILE A 276 -18.84 2.47 24.64
CA ILE A 276 -19.70 3.11 23.63
C ILE A 276 -21.09 2.47 23.58
N THR A 277 -22.07 3.17 23.02
CA THR A 277 -23.47 2.73 22.93
C THR A 277 -23.99 2.89 21.51
N TRP A 278 -24.65 4.01 21.19
CA TRP A 278 -25.17 4.32 19.87
C TRP A 278 -24.05 4.58 18.84
N GLU A 279 -22.85 4.93 19.30
CA GLU A 279 -21.69 5.20 18.45
C GLU A 279 -21.24 3.96 17.66
N TRP A 280 -21.62 2.75 18.10
CA TRP A 280 -21.48 1.55 17.29
C TRP A 280 -22.11 1.71 15.90
N GLY A 281 -23.24 2.43 15.80
CA GLY A 281 -23.87 2.72 14.51
C GLY A 281 -22.97 3.51 13.56
N LEU A 282 -22.15 4.43 14.09
CA LEU A 282 -21.17 5.17 13.29
C LEU A 282 -20.03 4.25 12.83
N ALA A 283 -19.48 3.45 13.74
CA ALA A 283 -18.41 2.50 13.43
C ALA A 283 -18.83 1.43 12.40
N PHE A 284 -20.06 0.91 12.50
CA PHE A 284 -20.61 0.01 11.48
C PHE A 284 -20.90 0.73 10.17
N GLY A 285 -21.47 1.93 10.22
CA GLY A 285 -21.80 2.73 9.04
C GLY A 285 -20.58 3.07 8.20
N SER A 286 -19.45 3.39 8.85
CA SER A 286 -18.23 3.76 8.16
C SER A 286 -17.57 2.58 7.43
N ILE A 287 -17.78 1.32 7.85
CA ILE A 287 -17.36 0.14 7.08
C ILE A 287 -17.97 0.18 5.67
N PHE A 288 -19.28 0.44 5.58
CA PHE A 288 -19.97 0.51 4.29
C PHE A 288 -19.45 1.67 3.46
N VAL A 289 -19.26 2.84 4.06
CA VAL A 289 -18.72 4.03 3.38
C VAL A 289 -17.32 3.75 2.84
N PHE A 290 -16.46 3.14 3.65
CA PHE A 290 -15.10 2.78 3.29
C PHE A 290 -15.06 1.78 2.13
N VAL A 291 -15.81 0.68 2.24
CA VAL A 291 -15.91 -0.34 1.17
C VAL A 291 -16.42 0.29 -0.14
N LEU A 292 -17.46 1.12 -0.07
CA LEU A 292 -17.99 1.81 -1.25
C LEU A 292 -16.95 2.76 -1.88
N ALA A 293 -16.20 3.49 -1.06
CA ALA A 293 -15.17 4.42 -1.55
C ALA A 293 -13.99 3.67 -2.20
N VAL A 294 -13.53 2.57 -1.60
CA VAL A 294 -12.47 1.71 -2.14
C VAL A 294 -12.92 1.05 -3.45
N GLU A 295 -14.13 0.50 -3.48
CA GLU A 295 -14.70 -0.12 -4.68
C GLU A 295 -14.97 0.90 -5.79
N ALA A 296 -15.38 2.13 -5.44
CA ALA A 296 -15.49 3.23 -6.39
C ALA A 296 -14.12 3.58 -7.00
N TRP A 297 -13.06 3.65 -6.19
CA TRP A 297 -11.70 3.87 -6.68
C TRP A 297 -11.24 2.75 -7.62
N LYS A 298 -11.44 1.49 -7.23
CA LYS A 298 -11.16 0.34 -8.10
C LYS A 298 -11.96 0.40 -9.40
N MET A 299 -13.23 0.79 -9.34
CA MET A 299 -14.07 0.97 -10.53
C MET A 299 -13.52 2.07 -11.45
N VAL A 300 -13.07 3.20 -10.89
CA VAL A 300 -12.43 4.28 -11.66
C VAL A 300 -11.19 3.73 -12.37
N LYS A 301 -10.28 3.05 -11.67
CA LYS A 301 -9.08 2.43 -12.27
C LYS A 301 -9.43 1.44 -13.38
N ARG A 302 -10.50 0.66 -13.22
CA ARG A 302 -10.99 -0.28 -14.26
C ARG A 302 -11.53 0.45 -15.49
N ARG A 303 -12.28 1.55 -15.32
CA ARG A 303 -12.87 2.31 -16.44
C ARG A 303 -11.88 3.20 -17.16
N THR A 304 -10.95 3.83 -16.46
CA THR A 304 -9.97 4.74 -17.06
C THR A 304 -8.75 4.02 -17.65
N GLY A 305 -8.55 2.75 -17.30
CA GLY A 305 -7.35 2.00 -17.68
C GLY A 305 -6.08 2.51 -17.01
N TRP A 306 -6.20 3.35 -15.98
CA TRP A 306 -5.04 3.82 -15.22
C TRP A 306 -4.25 2.64 -14.65
N PHE A 307 -2.94 2.66 -14.88
CA PHE A 307 -2.00 1.59 -14.50
C PHE A 307 -2.22 0.24 -15.18
N ALA A 308 -2.88 0.21 -16.36
CA ALA A 308 -3.04 -1.03 -17.13
C ALA A 308 -1.76 -1.48 -17.90
N GLU A 309 -0.73 -0.63 -18.00
CA GLU A 309 0.50 -0.97 -18.74
C GLU A 309 1.31 -2.06 -18.04
N GLY A 310 1.31 -3.25 -18.64
CA GLY A 310 2.11 -4.41 -18.22
C GLY A 310 1.38 -5.45 -17.37
N GLU A 311 0.11 -5.20 -17.03
CA GLU A 311 -0.73 -6.11 -16.27
C GLU A 311 -1.99 -6.45 -17.07
N ASP A 312 -1.85 -7.26 -18.11
CA ASP A 312 -2.98 -7.93 -18.77
C ASP A 312 -3.59 -8.96 -17.81
N TYR A 313 -4.28 -8.50 -16.77
CA TYR A 313 -5.36 -9.28 -16.17
C TYR A 313 -6.40 -9.42 -17.27
N GLY A 314 -6.62 -10.64 -17.77
CA GLY A 314 -7.30 -11.00 -19.02
C GLY A 314 -8.74 -10.46 -19.26
N GLY A 315 -9.21 -9.49 -18.50
CA GLY A 315 -10.42 -8.72 -18.78
C GLY A 315 -10.30 -7.77 -19.97
N ALA A 316 -9.15 -7.10 -20.18
CA ALA A 316 -9.02 -6.13 -21.29
C ALA A 316 -9.02 -6.81 -22.67
N ALA A 317 -8.42 -8.00 -22.77
CA ALA A 317 -8.41 -8.80 -23.99
C ALA A 317 -9.79 -9.37 -24.35
N ASN A 318 -10.59 -9.78 -23.34
CA ASN A 318 -11.90 -10.41 -23.57
C ASN A 318 -13.06 -9.42 -23.78
N LEU A 319 -12.92 -8.16 -23.37
CA LEU A 319 -13.97 -7.14 -23.54
C LEU A 319 -14.03 -6.51 -24.94
N GLY A 320 -13.21 -6.97 -25.89
CA GLY A 320 -13.13 -6.38 -27.25
C GLY A 320 -12.72 -4.90 -27.26
N LEU A 321 -12.42 -4.33 -26.09
CA LEU A 321 -12.02 -2.95 -25.87
C LEU A 321 -10.51 -2.83 -26.11
N ARG A 322 -10.07 -3.25 -27.30
CA ARG A 322 -8.79 -2.83 -27.86
C ARG A 322 -8.90 -1.38 -28.31
N ARG A 323 -9.20 -0.45 -27.40
CA ARG A 323 -8.84 0.95 -27.61
C ARG A 323 -7.34 1.02 -27.43
N ARG A 324 -6.64 0.87 -28.55
CA ARG A 324 -5.25 1.29 -28.73
C ARG A 324 -5.22 2.80 -28.45
N TRP A 325 -5.19 3.17 -27.17
CA TRP A 325 -4.77 4.50 -26.80
C TRP A 325 -3.32 4.62 -27.23
N PRO A 326 -2.92 5.73 -27.87
CA PRO A 326 -1.53 5.94 -28.18
C PRO A 326 -0.76 5.83 -26.87
N SER A 327 0.31 5.03 -26.88
CA SER A 327 1.36 5.06 -25.86
C SER A 327 1.99 6.45 -25.90
N HIS A 328 1.27 7.45 -25.42
CA HIS A 328 1.87 8.67 -24.98
C HIS A 328 2.37 8.34 -23.60
N GLU A 329 3.70 8.31 -23.47
CA GLU A 329 4.38 8.42 -22.20
C GLU A 329 3.86 9.67 -21.48
N LEU A 330 2.74 9.56 -20.79
CA LEU A 330 2.34 10.50 -19.76
C LEU A 330 3.08 10.04 -18.51
N GLY A 331 4.41 10.19 -18.59
CA GLY A 331 5.25 10.19 -17.43
C GLY A 331 4.65 11.16 -16.43
N LEU A 332 4.25 10.63 -15.28
CA LEU A 332 3.66 11.35 -14.16
C LEU A 332 4.45 12.61 -13.75
N ARG A 333 5.74 12.66 -14.13
CA ARG A 333 6.61 13.83 -14.05
C ARG A 333 6.06 15.07 -14.75
N GLN A 334 5.27 14.97 -15.82
CA GLN A 334 4.75 16.14 -16.54
C GLN A 334 3.41 16.64 -16.02
N GLY A 335 2.49 15.78 -15.57
CA GLY A 335 1.16 16.21 -15.12
C GLY A 335 1.20 17.04 -13.82
N PHE A 336 1.95 16.55 -12.84
CA PHE A 336 2.02 17.19 -11.52
C PHE A 336 2.91 18.45 -11.52
N PHE A 337 4.05 18.43 -12.24
CA PHE A 337 4.89 19.63 -12.36
C PHE A 337 4.27 20.72 -13.24
N THR A 338 3.43 20.37 -14.22
CA THR A 338 2.66 21.37 -14.98
C THR A 338 1.60 22.03 -14.09
N PHE A 339 0.92 21.26 -13.22
CA PHE A 339 -0.03 21.82 -12.26
C PHE A 339 0.65 22.71 -11.20
N ALA A 340 1.78 22.26 -10.63
CA ALA A 340 2.57 23.04 -9.68
C ALA A 340 3.16 24.33 -10.31
N ARG A 341 3.60 24.28 -11.58
CA ARG A 341 4.02 25.48 -12.33
C ARG A 341 2.88 26.45 -12.60
N THR A 342 1.66 25.95 -12.78
CA THR A 342 0.49 26.81 -13.03
C THR A 342 0.08 27.57 -11.76
N LEU A 343 0.23 26.95 -10.59
CA LEU A 343 -0.02 27.59 -9.29
C LEU A 343 1.07 28.62 -8.92
N THR A 344 2.33 28.39 -9.26
CA THR A 344 3.41 29.39 -9.03
C THR A 344 3.30 30.58 -9.99
N LYS A 345 2.94 30.37 -11.26
CA LYS A 345 2.77 31.46 -12.23
C LYS A 345 1.54 32.35 -11.98
N ALA A 346 0.53 31.83 -11.26
CA ALA A 346 -0.60 32.62 -10.80
C ALA A 346 -0.22 33.56 -9.64
N SER A 347 0.76 33.18 -8.81
CA SER A 347 1.26 34.00 -7.70
C SER A 347 2.24 35.09 -8.13
N GLU A 348 2.98 34.90 -9.23
CA GLU A 348 3.95 35.91 -9.71
C GLU A 348 3.29 37.07 -10.49
N ARG A 349 2.08 36.87 -11.02
CA ARG A 349 1.36 37.91 -11.78
C ARG A 349 0.71 39.00 -10.93
N SER A 350 0.71 38.88 -9.60
CA SER A 350 0.17 39.92 -8.70
C SER A 350 1.22 40.77 -7.97
N ILE A 351 2.53 40.53 -8.18
CA ILE A 351 3.60 41.18 -7.38
C ILE A 351 4.67 41.91 -8.25
N GLY A 352 4.48 42.03 -9.57
CA GLY A 352 5.51 42.59 -10.45
C GLY A 352 5.02 43.66 -11.41
N ARG A 353 4.59 44.83 -10.90
CA ARG A 353 4.44 46.04 -11.73
C ARG A 353 4.68 47.31 -10.94
N GLU A 354 5.90 47.48 -10.43
CA GLU A 354 6.44 48.77 -10.00
C GLU A 354 7.97 48.62 -9.84
N SER A 355 8.72 48.99 -10.90
CA SER A 355 10.12 49.45 -10.88
C SER A 355 10.79 49.27 -12.25
N GLU A 356 10.32 50.01 -13.26
CA GLU A 356 11.16 50.39 -14.40
C GLU A 356 11.43 51.89 -14.30
N MET A 357 12.52 52.27 -13.64
CA MET A 357 13.22 53.52 -13.94
C MET A 357 14.63 53.50 -13.35
N SER A 358 15.59 53.94 -14.17
CA SER A 358 17.02 54.14 -13.90
C SER A 358 17.95 52.92 -14.05
N SER A 359 18.54 52.74 -15.23
CA SER A 359 19.89 53.26 -15.49
C SER A 359 20.37 52.83 -16.88
N VAL A 360 20.69 53.84 -17.67
CA VAL A 360 21.36 53.78 -18.96
C VAL A 360 22.86 53.78 -18.70
N ALA A 361 23.62 52.89 -19.35
CA ALA A 361 24.89 53.17 -20.08
C ALA A 361 25.86 51.98 -20.11
N GLY A 362 26.38 51.64 -21.31
CA GLY A 362 27.74 51.08 -21.43
C GLY A 362 27.97 49.93 -22.43
N LYS A 363 28.16 50.28 -23.71
CA LYS A 363 29.18 49.80 -24.71
C LYS A 363 29.56 48.29 -24.77
N GLU A 364 29.27 47.58 -25.87
CA GLU A 364 30.01 47.46 -27.16
C GLU A 364 31.22 46.48 -27.21
N ALA A 365 31.07 45.46 -28.09
CA ALA A 365 32.02 44.97 -29.12
C ALA A 365 33.01 43.79 -28.90
N ASN A 366 33.16 43.05 -30.01
CA ASN A 366 34.12 41.99 -30.41
C ASN A 366 33.93 40.54 -29.92
N GLY A 367 34.05 39.47 -30.72
CA GLY A 367 34.44 39.30 -32.13
C GLY A 367 35.33 38.05 -32.35
N GLY A 368 34.80 36.98 -33.00
CA GLY A 368 35.53 35.89 -33.70
C GLY A 368 36.26 34.82 -32.86
N ARG A 369 36.69 33.64 -33.34
CA ARG A 369 36.46 32.80 -34.54
C ARG A 369 37.18 31.44 -34.31
N LYS A 370 36.50 30.31 -34.59
CA LYS A 370 36.93 28.95 -35.07
C LYS A 370 38.23 28.22 -34.60
N ARG A 371 38.09 26.90 -34.30
CA ARG A 371 38.75 25.66 -34.85
C ARG A 371 38.94 24.61 -33.73
N SER A 372 38.29 23.43 -33.74
CA SER A 372 38.61 22.14 -34.40
C SER A 372 40.04 21.62 -34.25
N THR A 373 40.21 20.50 -33.55
CA THR A 373 41.15 19.40 -33.90
C THR A 373 40.79 18.11 -33.16
N ASN A 374 41.24 17.01 -33.77
CA ASN A 374 40.79 15.63 -33.70
C ASN A 374 41.68 14.75 -32.79
N VAL A 375 41.09 13.65 -32.29
CA VAL A 375 41.62 12.26 -32.27
C VAL A 375 42.85 11.92 -31.39
N HIS A 376 42.70 10.94 -30.46
CA HIS A 376 43.34 9.60 -30.59
C HIS A 376 42.89 8.57 -29.55
N ILE A 377 42.96 7.30 -29.99
CA ILE A 377 42.59 6.02 -29.35
C ILE A 377 43.86 5.38 -28.79
N SER A 378 43.81 4.71 -27.63
CA SER A 378 44.57 3.47 -27.38
C SER A 378 44.07 2.71 -26.14
N ALA A 379 44.01 1.38 -26.28
CA ALA A 379 43.87 0.37 -25.22
C ALA A 379 45.10 -0.58 -25.33
N PRO A 380 45.21 -1.68 -24.56
CA PRO A 380 45.35 -1.82 -23.11
C PRO A 380 46.72 -2.45 -22.74
N ARG A 381 47.09 -2.50 -21.44
CA ARG A 381 48.21 -3.32 -20.93
C ARG A 381 47.70 -4.43 -20.00
N ARG A 382 48.20 -5.64 -20.27
CA ARG A 382 48.23 -6.84 -19.41
C ARG A 382 49.54 -6.83 -18.59
N VAL A 383 49.73 -7.87 -17.76
CA VAL A 383 50.94 -8.24 -16.95
C VAL A 383 50.77 -7.78 -15.47
N GLU A 384 50.90 -8.57 -14.40
CA GLU A 384 51.62 -9.84 -14.14
C GLU A 384 51.05 -10.56 -12.88
N GLU A 385 51.37 -11.85 -12.76
CA GLU A 385 51.20 -12.73 -11.59
C GLU A 385 52.17 -12.38 -10.44
N GLY A 386 51.84 -12.78 -9.20
CA GLY A 386 52.79 -12.77 -8.09
C GLY A 386 52.24 -13.22 -6.73
N VAL A 387 52.50 -14.50 -6.42
CA VAL A 387 52.48 -15.23 -5.12
C VAL A 387 51.13 -15.66 -4.54
#